data_AF-A0A7C0XZ69-F1
#
_entry.id   AF-A0A7C0XZ69-F1
#
_cell.length_a   1.000
_cell.length_b   1.000
_cell.length_c   1.000
_cell.angle_alpha   90.00
_cell.angle_beta   90.00
_cell.angle_gamma   90.00
#
_symmetry.space_group_name_H-M   'P 1'
#
loop_
_entity.id
_entity.type
_entity.pdbx_description
1 polymer ?
#
loop_
_entity_poly.entity_id
_entity_poly.type
_entity_poly.pdbx_seq_one_letter_code
_entity_poly.pdbx_strand_id
1 'polypeptide(L)'
;MSDRVRESKISHRSHPHWGRYAAVAMGIVLTVLGVMILHRLVVDLPSPDRLYERAAAPSMRIYDRHGRLLYEILDPHGGAHTPVSLAEIPPDCLHATIATEDASFYRNPGVDAWAIIRALWINIQGGEILSGGSTITQQLAR
;
A
#
# COMPACT_ATOMS: atom_id res chain seq x y z
N MET A 1 63.01 29.36 -50.59
CA MET A 1 62.89 27.91 -50.36
C MET A 1 63.24 27.62 -48.90
N SER A 2 62.26 27.67 -48.00
CA SER A 2 62.38 27.10 -46.65
C SER A 2 60.97 26.96 -46.10
N ASP A 3 60.46 25.75 -46.27
CA ASP A 3 59.23 25.27 -45.67
C ASP A 3 59.33 25.33 -44.15
N ARG A 4 58.38 26.03 -43.51
CA ARG A 4 58.07 25.79 -42.10
C ARG A 4 56.66 25.26 -42.01
N VAL A 5 56.62 23.94 -41.92
CA VAL A 5 55.48 23.12 -41.53
C VAL A 5 54.90 23.66 -40.22
N ARG A 6 53.65 24.12 -40.26
CA ARG A 6 52.83 24.40 -39.07
C ARG A 6 52.38 23.06 -38.49
N GLU A 7 53.04 22.61 -37.43
CA GLU A 7 52.48 21.54 -36.59
C GLU A 7 51.28 22.09 -35.81
N SER A 8 50.08 21.62 -36.17
CA SER A 8 48.88 21.85 -35.38
C SER A 8 48.81 20.78 -34.28
N LYS A 9 49.12 21.17 -33.04
CA LYS A 9 48.83 20.36 -31.85
C LYS A 9 47.32 20.25 -31.69
N ILE A 10 46.77 19.11 -32.08
CA ILE A 10 45.40 18.71 -31.75
C ILE A 10 45.36 18.51 -30.23
N SER A 11 44.72 19.42 -29.51
CA SER A 11 44.51 19.29 -28.06
C SER A 11 43.38 18.29 -27.83
N HIS A 12 43.72 17.12 -27.28
CA HIS A 12 42.74 16.20 -26.74
C HIS A 12 42.07 16.87 -25.52
N ARG A 13 40.88 17.43 -25.71
CA ARG A 13 40.01 17.86 -24.60
C ARG A 13 39.51 16.61 -23.87
N SER A 14 40.13 16.29 -22.74
CA SER A 14 39.61 15.31 -21.79
C SER A 14 38.28 15.84 -21.21
N HIS A 15 37.18 15.14 -21.46
CA HIS A 15 35.90 15.48 -20.85
C HIS A 15 36.02 15.47 -19.31
N PRO A 16 35.60 16.54 -18.62
CA PRO A 16 35.74 16.61 -17.17
C PRO A 16 34.89 15.54 -16.49
N HIS A 17 35.51 14.75 -15.63
CA HIS A 17 34.89 13.70 -14.81
C HIS A 17 33.83 14.22 -13.82
N TRP A 18 33.59 15.54 -13.76
CA TRP A 18 32.64 16.21 -12.89
C TRP A 18 31.20 15.72 -13.08
N GLY A 19 30.82 15.31 -14.29
CA GLY A 19 29.50 14.70 -14.54
C GLY A 19 29.27 13.40 -13.75
N ARG A 20 30.32 12.61 -13.52
CA ARG A 20 30.23 11.36 -12.73
C ARG A 20 30.04 11.66 -11.26
N TYR A 21 30.77 12.64 -10.72
CA TYR A 21 30.63 13.06 -9.32
C TYR A 21 29.26 13.70 -9.06
N ALA A 22 28.76 14.51 -10.00
CA ALA A 22 27.41 15.09 -9.92
C ALA A 22 26.31 14.00 -9.94
N ALA A 23 26.45 12.97 -10.79
CA ALA A 23 25.51 11.85 -10.83
C ALA A 23 25.53 11.02 -9.52
N VAL A 24 26.72 10.77 -8.96
CA VAL A 24 26.86 10.08 -7.68
C VAL A 24 26.24 10.90 -6.54
N ALA A 25 26.52 12.20 -6.49
CA ALA A 25 25.93 13.09 -5.49
C ALA A 25 24.39 13.13 -5.59
N MET A 26 23.84 13.19 -6.80
CA MET A 26 22.39 13.12 -7.03
C MET A 26 21.80 11.79 -6.54
N GLY A 27 22.44 10.65 -6.84
CA GLY A 27 22.00 9.34 -6.38
C GLY A 27 21.98 9.22 -4.85
N ILE A 28 22.99 9.78 -4.16
CA ILE A 28 23.03 9.84 -2.69
C ILE A 28 21.88 10.69 -2.16
N VAL A 29 21.65 11.88 -2.73
CA VAL A 29 20.57 12.78 -2.31
C VAL A 29 19.20 12.10 -2.47
N LEU A 30 18.95 11.44 -3.59
CA LEU A 30 17.70 10.71 -3.83
C LEU A 30 17.52 9.54 -2.86
N THR A 31 18.60 8.82 -2.53
CA THR A 31 18.55 7.72 -1.56
C THR A 31 18.23 8.23 -0.16
N VAL A 32 18.88 9.32 0.27
CA VAL A 32 18.63 9.95 1.57
C VAL A 32 17.20 10.47 1.66
N LEU A 33 16.70 11.14 0.61
CA LEU A 33 15.31 11.57 0.52
C LEU A 33 14.34 10.39 0.57
N GLY A 34 14.60 9.33 -0.19
CA GLY A 34 13.78 8.11 -0.19
C GLY A 34 13.71 7.44 1.17
N VAL A 35 14.85 7.30 1.86
CA VAL A 35 14.93 6.74 3.23
C VAL A 35 14.20 7.65 4.22
N MET A 36 14.35 8.97 4.10
CA MET A 36 13.67 9.92 4.99
C MET A 36 12.15 9.90 4.80
N ILE A 37 11.68 9.78 3.56
CA ILE A 37 10.25 9.61 3.25
C ILE A 37 9.74 8.28 3.80
N LEU A 38 10.45 7.17 3.55
CA LEU A 38 10.08 5.85 4.09
C LEU A 38 10.03 5.87 5.63
N HIS A 39 11.02 6.49 6.27
CA HIS A 39 11.04 6.64 7.72
C HIS A 39 9.83 7.41 8.23
N ARG A 40 9.45 8.53 7.59
CA ARG A 40 8.24 9.29 7.94
C ARG A 40 6.96 8.47 7.74
N LEU A 41 6.89 7.66 6.69
CA LEU A 41 5.72 6.83 6.40
C LEU A 41 5.57 5.65 7.37
N VAL A 42 6.67 5.16 7.96
CA VAL A 42 6.66 3.97 8.83
C VAL A 42 6.61 4.32 10.32
N VAL A 43 7.25 5.41 10.75
CA VAL A 43 7.36 5.75 12.18
C VAL A 43 6.05 6.31 12.75
N ASP A 44 5.22 6.97 11.93
CA ASP A 44 3.96 7.56 12.37
C ASP A 44 2.75 6.61 12.18
N LEU A 45 2.98 5.30 11.93
CA LEU A 45 1.89 4.33 11.80
C LEU A 45 1.20 4.11 13.15
N PRO A 46 -0.14 4.21 13.23
CA PRO A 46 -0.88 3.89 14.45
C PRO A 46 -0.64 2.42 14.83
N SER A 47 -0.58 2.12 16.13
CA SER A 47 -0.39 0.74 16.58
C SER A 47 -1.57 -0.15 16.12
N PRO A 48 -1.29 -1.37 15.66
CA PRO A 48 -2.34 -2.30 15.25
C PRO A 48 -3.22 -2.76 16.43
N ASP A 49 -2.74 -2.60 17.67
CA ASP A 49 -3.48 -2.91 18.90
C ASP A 49 -4.87 -2.25 18.95
N ARG A 50 -4.97 -1.02 18.44
CA ARG A 50 -6.25 -0.30 18.36
C ARG A 50 -7.28 -0.99 17.47
N LEU A 51 -6.83 -1.70 16.42
CA LEU A 51 -7.73 -2.48 15.56
C LEU A 51 -8.28 -3.68 16.34
N TYR A 52 -7.45 -4.35 17.13
CA TYR A 52 -7.87 -5.48 17.95
C TYR A 52 -8.83 -5.06 19.05
N GLU A 53 -8.52 -3.98 19.79
CA GLU A 53 -9.40 -3.45 20.84
C GLU A 53 -10.78 -3.12 20.27
N ARG A 54 -10.83 -2.50 19.09
CA ARG A 54 -12.08 -2.13 18.44
C ARG A 54 -12.83 -3.34 17.90
N ALA A 55 -12.15 -4.28 17.24
CA ALA A 55 -12.78 -5.47 16.67
C ALA A 55 -13.26 -6.46 17.75
N ALA A 56 -12.67 -6.43 18.94
CA ALA A 56 -13.00 -7.34 20.04
C ALA A 56 -14.15 -6.84 20.93
N ALA A 57 -14.53 -5.56 20.87
CA ALA A 57 -15.52 -4.97 21.76
C ALA A 57 -16.93 -5.05 21.15
N PRO A 58 -17.78 -6.04 21.48
CA PRO A 58 -19.09 -6.18 20.87
C PRO A 58 -19.96 -4.95 21.12
N SER A 59 -20.93 -4.72 20.22
CA SER A 59 -21.97 -3.71 20.43
C SER A 59 -22.75 -3.98 21.74
N MET A 60 -23.04 -2.90 22.47
CA MET A 60 -23.80 -2.99 23.71
C MET A 60 -25.26 -3.35 23.38
N ARG A 61 -25.76 -4.43 24.00
CA ARG A 61 -27.12 -4.92 23.80
C ARG A 61 -27.92 -4.86 25.08
N ILE A 62 -29.11 -4.29 24.99
CA ILE A 62 -30.07 -4.15 26.09
C ILE A 62 -31.15 -5.21 25.91
N TYR A 63 -31.34 -6.06 26.92
CA TYR A 63 -32.30 -7.16 26.90
C TYR A 63 -33.41 -6.95 27.94
N ASP A 64 -34.59 -7.52 27.70
CA ASP A 64 -35.64 -7.61 28.72
C ASP A 64 -35.38 -8.74 29.74
N ARG A 65 -36.22 -8.83 30.78
CA ARG A 65 -36.14 -9.88 31.82
C ARG A 65 -36.30 -11.31 31.30
N HIS A 66 -36.79 -11.47 30.07
CA HIS A 66 -36.98 -12.75 29.40
C HIS A 66 -35.87 -13.01 28.37
N GLY A 67 -34.83 -12.17 28.29
CA GLY A 67 -33.70 -12.31 27.39
C GLY A 67 -33.97 -11.84 25.96
N ARG A 68 -35.07 -11.13 25.69
CA ARG A 68 -35.36 -10.60 24.34
C ARG A 68 -34.61 -9.29 24.13
N LEU A 69 -33.90 -9.18 23.00
CA LEU A 69 -33.19 -7.96 22.63
C LEU A 69 -34.19 -6.81 22.44
N LEU A 70 -34.02 -5.75 23.24
CA LEU A 70 -34.83 -4.53 23.16
C LEU A 70 -34.16 -3.48 22.29
N TYR A 71 -32.85 -3.34 22.43
CA TYR A 71 -32.07 -2.32 21.73
C TYR A 71 -30.59 -2.70 21.63
N GLU A 72 -29.95 -2.26 20.57
CA GLU A 72 -28.50 -2.38 20.37
C GLU A 72 -27.93 -0.98 20.15
N ILE A 73 -26.98 -0.59 21.00
CA ILE A 73 -26.27 0.67 20.87
C ILE A 73 -25.14 0.45 19.85
N LEU A 74 -25.22 1.17 18.74
CA LEU A 74 -24.27 1.09 17.65
C LEU A 74 -23.08 2.00 17.91
N ASP A 75 -21.86 1.52 17.64
CA ASP A 75 -20.69 2.40 17.53
C ASP A 75 -20.91 3.37 16.35
N PRO A 76 -20.87 4.69 16.56
CA PRO A 76 -20.99 5.69 15.48
C PRO A 76 -20.02 5.47 14.32
N HIS A 77 -18.89 4.82 14.59
CA HIS A 77 -17.84 4.56 13.61
C HIS A 77 -17.86 3.13 13.06
N GLY A 78 -18.53 2.18 13.73
CA GLY A 78 -18.37 0.74 13.52
C GLY A 78 -19.66 -0.07 13.35
N GLY A 79 -20.82 0.52 13.64
CA GLY A 79 -22.11 -0.14 13.51
C GLY A 79 -22.32 -1.30 14.49
N ALA A 80 -23.26 -2.18 14.16
CA ALA A 80 -23.52 -3.41 14.90
C ALA A 80 -22.46 -4.44 14.54
N HIS A 81 -21.79 -5.04 15.52
CA HIS A 81 -20.84 -6.10 15.27
C HIS A 81 -20.77 -7.10 16.42
N THR A 82 -20.57 -8.37 16.06
CA THR A 82 -20.33 -9.46 16.99
C THR A 82 -18.98 -10.06 16.62
N PRO A 83 -17.98 -9.98 17.50
CA PRO A 83 -16.71 -10.66 17.28
C PRO A 83 -16.97 -12.17 17.23
N VAL A 84 -16.54 -12.81 16.15
CA VAL A 84 -16.56 -14.27 15.98
C VAL A 84 -15.15 -14.73 15.67
N SER A 85 -14.81 -15.93 16.13
CA SER A 85 -13.53 -16.53 15.78
C SER A 85 -13.54 -16.97 14.31
N LEU A 86 -12.37 -16.96 13.66
CA LEU A 86 -12.26 -17.40 12.27
C LEU A 86 -12.72 -18.85 12.07
N ALA A 87 -12.62 -19.69 13.11
CA ALA A 87 -13.04 -21.09 13.09
C ALA A 87 -14.58 -21.27 13.07
N GLU A 88 -15.33 -20.24 13.50
CA GLU A 88 -16.80 -20.25 13.44
C GLU A 88 -17.33 -19.82 12.07
N ILE A 89 -16.47 -19.28 11.20
CA ILE A 89 -16.83 -18.84 9.86
C ILE A 89 -16.82 -20.05 8.90
N PRO A 90 -17.91 -20.31 8.15
CA PRO A 90 -17.94 -21.37 7.17
C PRO A 90 -16.81 -21.23 6.13
N PRO A 91 -16.11 -22.32 5.76
CA PRO A 91 -15.01 -22.26 4.79
C PRO A 91 -15.41 -21.62 3.45
N ASP A 92 -16.64 -21.85 3.00
CA ASP A 92 -17.14 -21.28 1.74
C ASP A 92 -17.26 -19.77 1.79
N CYS A 93 -17.66 -19.19 2.93
CA CYS A 93 -17.70 -17.74 3.11
C CYS A 93 -16.28 -17.16 3.04
N LEU A 94 -15.34 -17.79 3.74
CA LEU A 94 -13.94 -17.37 3.73
C LEU A 94 -13.36 -17.42 2.31
N HIS A 95 -13.55 -18.52 1.59
CA HIS A 95 -13.06 -18.67 0.23
C HIS A 95 -13.74 -17.69 -0.74
N ALA A 96 -15.05 -17.48 -0.63
CA ALA A 96 -15.78 -16.54 -1.48
C ALA A 96 -15.30 -15.09 -1.28
N THR A 97 -15.11 -14.66 -0.03
CA THR A 97 -14.56 -13.34 0.28
C THR A 97 -13.16 -13.18 -0.28
N ILE A 98 -12.25 -14.14 -0.04
CA ILE A 98 -10.89 -14.07 -0.58
C ILE A 98 -10.91 -14.06 -2.12
N ALA A 99 -11.69 -14.91 -2.76
CA ALA A 99 -11.75 -14.98 -4.22
C ALA A 99 -12.29 -13.68 -4.86
N THR A 100 -13.19 -12.98 -4.17
CA THR A 100 -13.85 -11.77 -4.68
C THR A 100 -13.05 -10.50 -4.37
N GLU A 101 -12.57 -10.36 -3.13
CA GLU A 101 -11.94 -9.13 -2.64
C GLU A 101 -10.42 -9.12 -2.85
N ASP A 102 -9.75 -10.26 -2.65
CA ASP A 102 -8.29 -10.34 -2.70
C ASP A 102 -7.81 -11.76 -3.03
N ALA A 103 -7.89 -12.13 -4.31
CA ALA A 103 -7.55 -13.48 -4.77
C ALA A 103 -6.06 -13.88 -4.53
N SER A 104 -5.21 -12.93 -4.16
CA SER A 104 -3.82 -13.15 -3.83
C SER A 104 -3.51 -13.05 -2.33
N PHE A 105 -4.54 -12.95 -1.48
CA PHE A 105 -4.42 -12.65 -0.05
C PHE A 105 -3.28 -13.41 0.66
N TYR A 106 -3.21 -14.73 0.50
CA TYR A 106 -2.20 -15.56 1.16
C TYR A 106 -0.77 -15.44 0.59
N ARG A 107 -0.59 -14.80 -0.56
CA ARG A 107 0.71 -14.64 -1.24
C ARG A 107 1.18 -13.19 -1.32
N ASN A 108 0.28 -12.21 -1.21
CA ASN A 108 0.63 -10.81 -1.30
C ASN A 108 1.08 -10.26 0.06
N PRO A 109 2.01 -9.28 0.10
CA PRO A 109 2.51 -8.69 1.34
C PRO A 109 1.56 -7.63 1.93
N GLY A 110 0.25 -7.74 1.67
CA GLY A 110 -0.76 -6.72 2.00
C GLY A 110 -1.03 -5.72 0.88
N VAL A 111 -0.31 -5.78 -0.25
CA VAL A 111 -0.57 -4.98 -1.46
C VAL A 111 -0.34 -5.86 -2.68
N ASP A 112 -1.29 -5.89 -3.61
CA ASP A 112 -1.18 -6.61 -4.88
C ASP A 112 -0.94 -5.64 -6.06
N ALA A 113 0.32 -5.49 -6.45
CA ALA A 113 0.71 -4.65 -7.59
C ALA A 113 0.09 -5.11 -8.92
N TRP A 114 -0.07 -6.42 -9.12
CA TRP A 114 -0.69 -6.95 -10.33
C TRP A 114 -2.19 -6.66 -10.38
N ALA A 115 -2.89 -6.78 -9.25
CA ALA A 115 -4.29 -6.40 -9.14
C ALA A 115 -4.50 -4.90 -9.43
N ILE A 116 -3.62 -4.04 -8.93
CA ILE A 116 -3.65 -2.59 -9.20
C ILE A 116 -3.46 -2.29 -10.70
N ILE A 117 -2.42 -2.87 -11.33
CA ILE A 117 -2.14 -2.66 -12.75
C ILE A 117 -3.30 -3.16 -13.63
N ARG A 118 -3.82 -4.35 -13.32
CA ARG A 118 -4.98 -4.94 -14.01
C ARG A 118 -6.21 -4.04 -13.87
N ALA A 119 -6.52 -3.60 -12.66
CA ALA A 119 -7.66 -2.74 -12.39
C ALA A 119 -7.56 -1.40 -13.15
N LEU A 120 -6.38 -0.77 -13.13
CA LEU A 120 -6.11 0.44 -13.89
C LEU A 120 -6.32 0.24 -15.38
N TRP A 121 -5.79 -0.84 -15.95
CA TRP A 121 -5.93 -1.16 -17.36
C TRP A 121 -7.40 -1.36 -17.77
N ILE A 122 -8.16 -2.13 -16.99
CA ILE A 122 -9.60 -2.36 -17.22
C ILE A 122 -10.38 -1.05 -17.15
N ASN A 123 -10.11 -0.21 -16.13
CA ASN A 123 -10.83 1.05 -15.94
C ASN A 123 -10.54 2.06 -17.06
N ILE A 124 -9.29 2.09 -17.58
CA ILE A 124 -8.93 2.92 -18.73
C ILE A 124 -9.66 2.45 -20.00
N GLN A 125 -9.72 1.14 -20.24
CA GLN A 125 -10.45 0.59 -21.39
C GLN A 125 -11.95 0.81 -21.32
N GLY A 126 -12.53 0.71 -20.11
CA GLY A 126 -13.95 0.91 -19.86
C GLY A 126 -14.38 2.37 -19.79
N GLY A 127 -13.45 3.31 -19.59
CA GLY A 127 -13.77 4.73 -19.37
C GLY A 127 -14.45 5.03 -18.03
N GLU A 128 -14.62 4.04 -17.17
CA GLU A 128 -15.23 4.14 -15.84
C GLU A 128 -14.58 3.14 -14.86
N ILE A 129 -14.91 3.24 -13.57
CA ILE A 129 -14.37 2.33 -12.55
C ILE A 129 -15.15 1.01 -12.60
N LEU A 130 -14.58 0.01 -13.27
CA LEU A 130 -15.15 -1.34 -13.44
C LEU A 130 -14.54 -2.39 -12.51
N SER A 131 -13.27 -2.19 -12.11
CA SER A 131 -12.54 -3.12 -11.24
C SER A 131 -11.82 -2.38 -10.12
N GLY A 132 -11.91 -2.95 -8.92
CA GLY A 132 -11.01 -2.64 -7.79
C GLY A 132 -9.70 -3.44 -7.89
N GLY A 133 -8.68 -2.96 -7.18
CA GLY A 133 -7.39 -3.63 -6.99
C GLY A 133 -6.86 -3.54 -5.56
N SER A 134 -7.74 -3.20 -4.60
CA SER A 134 -7.39 -3.09 -3.19
C SER A 134 -7.35 -4.45 -2.51
N THR A 135 -6.46 -4.63 -1.55
CA THR A 135 -6.34 -5.86 -0.76
C THR A 135 -7.17 -5.80 0.52
N ILE A 136 -7.45 -6.96 1.12
CA ILE A 136 -8.12 -7.04 2.43
C ILE A 136 -7.31 -6.27 3.48
N THR A 137 -5.97 -6.37 3.44
CA THR A 137 -5.08 -5.63 4.36
C THR A 137 -5.20 -4.11 4.20
N GLN A 138 -5.30 -3.61 2.96
CA GLN A 138 -5.51 -2.17 2.71
C GLN A 138 -6.88 -1.70 3.18
N GLN A 139 -7.91 -2.51 2.96
CA GLN A 139 -9.26 -2.20 3.44
C GLN A 139 -9.30 -2.14 4.97
N LEU A 140 -8.60 -3.05 5.66
CA LEU A 140 -8.50 -3.07 7.12
C LEU A 140 -7.76 -1.85 7.70
N ALA A 141 -6.77 -1.33 6.98
CA ALA A 141 -5.94 -0.21 7.44
C ALA A 141 -6.53 1.18 7.16
N ARG A 142 -7.66 1.27 6.46
CA ARG A 142 -8.30 2.53 6.04
C ARG A 142 -9.17 3.13 7.14
#